data_AF-A0A944EP23-F1
#
_entry.id   AF-A0A944EP23-F1
#
_cell.length_a   1.000
_cell.length_b   1.000
_cell.length_c   1.000
_cell.angle_alpha   90.00
_cell.angle_beta   90.00
_cell.angle_gamma   90.00
#
_symmetry.space_group_name_H-M   'P 1'
#
loop_
_entity.id
_entity.type
_entity.pdbx_description
1 polymer ?
#
loop_
_entity_poly.entity_id
_entity_poly.type
_entity_poly.pdbx_seq_one_letter_code
_entity_poly.pdbx_strand_id
1 'polypeptide(L)' 'MTNFADEARTRTARLLRMAASDDDQERERIVAYAAATPDPPLMTRLGIQTTGCPRCRRTMWMQRDLWVCSACGHMEDV' A
#
# COMPACT_ATOMS: atom_id res chain seq x y z
N MET A 1 -10.50 -27.16 1.66
CA MET A 1 -10.07 -27.20 0.24
C MET A 1 -10.19 -25.79 -0.32
N THR A 2 -9.13 -25.00 -0.24
CA THR A 2 -9.06 -23.69 -0.91
C THR A 2 -8.83 -23.93 -2.39
N ASN A 3 -9.68 -23.33 -3.23
CA ASN A 3 -9.70 -23.58 -4.67
C ASN A 3 -8.43 -22.98 -5.30
N PHE A 4 -7.84 -23.59 -6.34
CA PHE A 4 -6.61 -23.11 -7.02
C PHE A 4 -6.69 -21.62 -7.41
N ALA A 5 -7.91 -21.14 -7.66
CA ALA A 5 -8.21 -19.75 -7.96
C ALA A 5 -7.97 -18.77 -6.79
N ASP A 6 -8.04 -19.23 -5.53
CA ASP A 6 -7.71 -18.41 -4.35
C ASP A 6 -6.20 -18.29 -4.16
N GLU A 7 -5.44 -19.38 -4.34
CA GLU A 7 -3.97 -19.35 -4.31
C GLU A 7 -3.39 -18.42 -5.38
N ALA A 8 -3.94 -18.48 -6.61
CA ALA A 8 -3.51 -17.64 -7.72
C ALA A 8 -3.79 -16.14 -7.49
N ARG A 9 -4.71 -15.80 -6.58
CA ARG A 9 -5.08 -14.42 -6.21
C ARG A 9 -4.37 -13.89 -4.97
N THR A 10 -3.61 -14.73 -4.27
CA THR A 10 -2.87 -14.27 -3.09
C THR A 10 -1.89 -13.15 -3.43
N ARG A 11 -1.69 -12.23 -2.48
CA ARG A 11 -0.70 -11.16 -2.59
C ARG A 11 0.69 -11.71 -2.89
N THR A 12 1.07 -12.82 -2.26
CA THR A 12 2.33 -13.53 -2.51
C THR A 12 2.47 -13.95 -3.97
N ALA A 13 1.46 -14.63 -4.54
CA ALA A 13 1.49 -15.04 -5.94
C ALA A 13 1.59 -13.84 -6.89
N ARG A 14 0.95 -12.71 -6.56
CA ARG A 14 1.06 -11.47 -7.34
C ARG A 14 2.47 -10.88 -7.28
N LEU A 15 3.06 -10.79 -6.08
CA LEU A 15 4.41 -10.25 -5.89
C LEU A 15 5.46 -11.10 -6.60
N LEU A 16 5.37 -12.43 -6.50
CA LEU A 16 6.28 -13.35 -7.20
C LEU A 16 6.19 -13.19 -8.73
N ARG A 17 4.98 -12.99 -9.28
CA ARG A 17 4.81 -12.69 -10.72
C ARG A 17 5.39 -11.34 -11.12
N MET A 18 5.28 -10.33 -10.27
CA MET A 18 5.81 -8.98 -10.56
C MET A 18 7.33 -8.94 -10.51
N ALA A 19 7.95 -9.68 -9.59
CA ALA A 19 9.40 -9.78 -9.50
C ALA A 19 10.01 -10.45 -10.74
N ALA A 20 9.28 -11.38 -11.37
CA ALA A 20 9.70 -12.07 -12.59
C ALA A 20 11.12 -12.66 -12.49
N SER A 21 11.44 -13.21 -11.32
CA SER A 21 12.75 -13.75 -10.96
C SER A 21 12.66 -15.22 -10.59
N ASP A 22 13.64 -15.98 -11.07
CA ASP A 22 13.87 -17.39 -10.75
C ASP A 22 14.91 -17.58 -9.64
N ASP A 23 15.44 -16.50 -9.05
CA ASP A 23 16.34 -16.57 -7.90
C ASP A 23 15.58 -16.98 -6.64
N ASP A 24 15.87 -18.18 -6.14
CA ASP A 24 15.25 -18.74 -4.94
C ASP A 24 15.43 -17.84 -3.71
N GLN A 25 16.58 -17.18 -3.56
CA GLN A 25 16.82 -16.30 -2.41
C GLN A 25 15.94 -15.05 -2.45
N GLU A 26 15.74 -14.47 -3.64
CA GLU A 26 14.83 -13.34 -3.84
C GLU A 26 13.38 -13.74 -3.59
N ARG A 27 12.97 -14.91 -4.09
CA ARG A 27 11.63 -15.46 -3.90
C ARG A 27 11.31 -15.71 -2.43
N GLU A 28 12.25 -16.27 -1.66
CA GLU A 28 12.11 -16.43 -0.20
C GLU A 28 11.91 -15.10 0.52
N ARG A 29 12.69 -14.07 0.14
CA ARG A 29 12.54 -12.72 0.71
C ARG A 29 11.16 -12.12 0.40
N ILE A 30 10.63 -12.33 -0.80
CA ILE A 30 9.28 -11.88 -1.18
C ILE A 30 8.20 -12.57 -0.34
N VAL A 31 8.32 -13.89 -0.13
CA VAL A 31 7.39 -14.65 0.70
C VAL A 31 7.44 -14.15 2.15
N ALA A 32 8.64 -13.98 2.71
CA ALA A 32 8.82 -13.47 4.06
C ALA A 32 8.23 -12.06 4.21
N TYR A 33 8.45 -11.18 3.22
CA TYR A 33 7.88 -9.85 3.19
C TYR A 33 6.34 -9.87 3.17
N ALA A 34 5.75 -10.70 2.31
CA ALA A 34 4.29 -10.82 2.20
C ALA A 34 3.65 -11.33 3.49
N ALA A 35 4.31 -12.25 4.21
CA ALA A 35 3.84 -12.76 5.49
C ALA A 35 3.98 -11.74 6.63
N ALA A 36 5.05 -10.94 6.64
CA ALA A 36 5.33 -9.97 7.70
C ALA A 36 4.56 -8.65 7.56
N THR A 37 3.90 -8.41 6.42
CA THR A 37 3.19 -7.16 6.17
C THR A 37 1.70 -7.42 5.91
N PRO A 38 0.79 -6.69 6.57
CA PRO A 38 -0.64 -6.84 6.30
C PRO A 38 -0.95 -6.45 4.85
N ASP A 39 -2.05 -6.98 4.30
CA ASP A 39 -2.55 -6.52 3.02
C ASP A 39 -2.81 -5.01 3.07
N PRO A 40 -2.47 -4.27 2.00
CA PRO A 40 -2.79 -2.85 1.95
C PRO A 40 -4.32 -2.70 2.10
N PRO A 41 -4.78 -1.70 2.86
CA PRO A 41 -6.20 -1.46 2.98
C PRO A 41 -6.81 -1.25 1.60
N LEU A 42 -8.06 -1.69 1.42
CA LEU A 42 -8.80 -1.47 0.18
C LEU A 42 -8.82 0.03 -0.11
N MET A 43 -8.13 0.44 -1.17
CA MET A 43 -8.16 1.81 -1.65
C MET A 43 -9.61 2.13 -2.02
N THR A 44 -10.20 3.16 -1.41
CA THR A 44 -11.53 3.62 -1.79
C THR A 44 -11.49 4.07 -3.25
N ARG A 45 -12.67 4.24 -3.88
CA ARG A 45 -12.77 4.73 -5.26
C ARG A 45 -12.06 6.07 -5.49
N LEU A 46 -11.83 6.83 -4.42
CA LEU A 46 -11.14 8.11 -4.41
C LEU A 46 -9.60 7.98 -4.36
N GLY A 47 -9.08 6.78 -4.14
CA GLY A 47 -7.64 6.52 -4.05
C GLY A 47 -6.96 7.26 -2.89
N ILE A 48 -5.67 7.52 -3.04
CA ILE A 48 -4.92 8.40 -2.15
C ILE A 48 -5.20 9.84 -2.60
N GLN A 49 -6.00 10.56 -1.83
CA GLN A 49 -6.25 11.97 -2.09
C GLN A 49 -5.11 12.82 -1.51
N THR A 50 -4.62 13.77 -2.29
CA THR A 50 -3.58 14.71 -1.88
C THR A 50 -3.97 16.15 -2.21
N THR A 51 -3.48 17.10 -1.41
CA THR A 51 -3.62 18.54 -1.64
C THR A 51 -2.36 19.29 -1.18
N GLY A 52 -2.31 20.61 -1.35
CA GLY A 52 -1.22 21.46 -0.87
C GLY A 52 -1.48 22.01 0.53
N CYS A 53 -0.48 21.97 1.42
CA CYS A 53 -0.59 22.50 2.76
C CYS A 53 -0.62 24.04 2.76
N PRO A 54 -1.61 24.69 3.40
CA PRO A 54 -1.67 26.15 3.46
C PRO A 54 -0.51 26.77 4.25
N ARG A 55 0.12 26.02 5.17
CA ARG A 55 1.23 26.52 6.01
C ARG A 55 2.60 26.43 5.36
N CYS A 56 2.91 25.31 4.69
CA CYS A 56 4.26 25.02 4.21
C CYS A 56 4.33 24.70 2.71
N ARG A 57 3.19 24.72 2.00
CA ARG A 57 3.03 24.39 0.58
C ARG A 57 3.49 22.99 0.15
N ARG A 58 3.81 22.10 1.10
CA ARG A 58 4.08 20.68 0.83
C ARG A 58 2.80 19.87 0.79
N THR A 59 2.92 18.62 0.32
CA THR A 59 1.80 17.70 0.19
C THR A 59 1.13 17.39 1.53
N MET A 60 -0.20 17.46 1.53
CA MET A 60 -1.09 16.84 2.52
C MET A 60 -1.76 15.63 1.90
N TRP A 61 -2.11 14.65 2.72
CA TRP A 61 -2.85 13.45 2.33
C TRP A 61 -4.10 13.27 3.18
N MET A 62 -5.13 12.71 2.57
CA MET A 62 -6.39 12.41 3.25
C MET A 62 -6.26 11.14 4.11
N GLN A 63 -6.60 11.26 5.39
CA GLN A 63 -6.71 10.15 6.32
C GLN A 63 -8.12 10.14 6.94
N ARG A 64 -8.98 9.26 6.45
CA ARG A 64 -10.42 9.23 6.77
C ARG A 64 -11.06 10.55 6.33
N ASP A 65 -11.25 11.49 7.26
CA ASP A 65 -11.88 12.80 7.04
C ASP A 65 -10.97 13.95 7.50
N LEU A 66 -9.65 13.73 7.50
CA LEU A 66 -8.63 14.69 7.91
C LEU A 66 -7.55 14.83 6.85
N TRP A 67 -7.24 16.06 6.45
CA TRP A 67 -6.02 16.39 5.72
C TRP A 67 -4.84 16.43 6.70
N VAL A 68 -3.78 15.66 6.44
CA VAL A 68 -2.56 15.64 7.27
C VAL A 68 -1.34 16.03 6.44
N CYS A 69 -0.59 17.05 6.87
CA CYS A 69 0.63 17.48 6.20
C CYS A 69 1.82 16.56 6.50
N SER A 70 2.42 16.06 5.43
CA SER A 70 3.62 15.20 5.41
C SER A 70 4.88 15.78 6.06
N ALA A 71 4.93 17.10 6.27
CA ALA A 71 6.15 17.79 6.62
C ALA A 71 6.05 18.61 7.91
N CYS A 72 5.05 19.51 8.01
CA CYS A 72 4.91 20.37 9.19
C CYS A 72 3.89 19.85 10.21
N GLY A 73 3.24 18.72 9.94
CA GLY A 73 2.25 18.12 10.84
C GLY A 73 0.94 18.91 10.98
N HIS A 74 0.71 19.94 10.15
CA HIS A 74 -0.57 20.63 10.12
C HIS A 74 -1.71 19.67 9.74
N MET A 75 -2.84 19.79 10.42
CA MET A 75 -4.05 19.02 10.19
C MET A 75 -5.23 19.96 9.96
N GLU A 76 -6.13 19.58 9.05
CA GLU A 76 -7.35 20.32 8.70
C GLU A 76 -8.47 19.30 8.43
N ASP A 77 -9.70 19.59 8.89
CA ASP A 77 -10.88 18.77 8.56
C ASP A 77 -11.25 18.93 7.07
N VAL A 78 -11.99 17.97 6.51
CA VAL A 78 -12.44 17.99 5.09
C VAL A 78 -13.38 19.14 4.76
#